data_AF-A0AAD9KES0-F1
#
_entry.id   AF-A0AAD9KES0-F1
#
_cell.length_a   1.000
_cell.length_b   1.000
_cell.length_c   1.000
_cell.angle_alpha   90.00
_cell.angle_beta   90.00
_cell.angle_gamma   90.00
#
_symmetry.space_group_name_H-M   'P 1'
#
loop_
_entity.id
_entity.type
_entity.pdbx_description
1 polymer ?
#
loop_
_entity_poly.entity_id
_entity_poly.type
_entity_poly.pdbx_seq_one_letter_code
_entity_poly.pdbx_strand_id
1 'polypeptide(L)'
;MGRHLGLLSDRVHGTVTFTLSPMETKVFAGFLTRNVPNFLRRAGSQFFMVVPPFAAAYLIYDWGEKKNLATSRKNPKDFEDEH
;
A
#
# COMPACT_ATOMS: atom_id res chain seq x y z
N MET A 1 -25.70 -22.71 8.61
CA MET A 1 -26.48 -23.16 7.45
C MET A 1 -25.76 -22.68 6.18
N GLY A 2 -25.31 -23.59 5.32
CA GLY A 2 -24.63 -23.30 4.04
C GLY A 2 -23.15 -22.89 4.11
N ARG A 3 -22.21 -23.85 4.16
CA ARG A 3 -20.75 -23.62 4.00
C ARG A 3 -20.09 -24.62 3.05
N HIS A 4 -20.88 -25.31 2.22
CA HIS A 4 -20.40 -26.37 1.33
C HIS A 4 -20.95 -26.19 -0.09
N LEU A 5 -20.16 -26.66 -1.07
CA LEU A 5 -20.55 -26.68 -2.48
C LEU A 5 -21.92 -27.36 -2.64
N GLY A 6 -22.80 -26.77 -3.45
CA GLY A 6 -24.19 -27.21 -3.63
C GLY A 6 -25.22 -26.53 -2.71
N LEU A 7 -24.79 -25.88 -1.62
CA LEU A 7 -25.66 -25.15 -0.67
C LEU A 7 -25.21 -23.68 -0.47
N LEU A 8 -24.43 -23.14 -1.41
CA LEU A 8 -23.85 -21.79 -1.32
C LEU A 8 -24.80 -20.69 -1.78
N SER A 9 -25.67 -21.00 -2.74
CA SER A 9 -26.68 -20.08 -3.25
C SER A 9 -27.87 -20.91 -3.71
N ASP A 10 -29.02 -20.64 -3.11
CA ASP A 10 -30.24 -21.40 -3.38
C ASP A 10 -30.81 -21.11 -4.78
N ARG A 11 -30.39 -20.00 -5.42
CA ARG A 11 -30.89 -19.59 -6.74
C ARG A 11 -29.80 -18.87 -7.55
N VAL A 12 -29.19 -19.58 -8.49
CA VAL A 12 -28.41 -19.00 -9.59
C VAL A 12 -28.97 -19.57 -10.88
N HIS A 13 -29.58 -18.73 -11.71
CA HIS A 13 -30.20 -19.14 -12.97
C HIS A 13 -29.72 -18.23 -14.10
N GLY A 14 -29.55 -18.78 -15.31
CA GLY A 14 -29.25 -17.99 -16.50
C GLY A 14 -27.78 -17.60 -16.71
N THR A 15 -26.85 -18.04 -15.86
CA THR A 15 -25.41 -17.76 -16.03
C THR A 15 -24.73 -18.89 -16.79
N VAL A 16 -24.08 -18.57 -17.92
CA VAL A 16 -23.23 -19.48 -18.68
C VAL A 16 -21.80 -18.99 -18.62
N THR A 17 -20.87 -19.86 -18.21
CA THR A 17 -19.43 -19.55 -18.11
C THR A 17 -18.63 -20.43 -19.05
N PHE A 18 -17.74 -19.82 -19.83
CA PHE A 18 -16.82 -20.53 -20.72
C PHE A 18 -15.40 -20.45 -20.15
N THR A 19 -14.67 -21.57 -20.23
CA THR A 19 -13.29 -21.67 -19.75
C THR A 19 -12.45 -22.42 -20.77
N LEU A 20 -11.20 -22.00 -20.94
CA LEU A 20 -10.21 -22.67 -21.78
C LEU A 20 -9.34 -23.60 -20.92
N SER A 21 -8.82 -24.69 -21.51
CA SER A 21 -7.87 -25.57 -20.80
C SER A 21 -6.59 -24.79 -20.46
N PRO A 22 -5.99 -24.98 -19.26
CA PRO A 22 -4.76 -24.28 -18.89
C PRO A 22 -3.62 -24.47 -19.90
N MET A 23 -3.56 -25.65 -20.53
CA MET A 23 -2.54 -25.99 -21.54
C MET A 23 -2.69 -25.21 -22.85
N GLU A 24 -3.85 -24.61 -23.08
CA GLU A 24 -4.15 -23.81 -24.28
C GLU A 24 -4.03 -22.31 -24.00
N THR A 25 -3.92 -21.90 -22.72
CA THR A 25 -3.80 -20.50 -22.33
C THR A 25 -2.35 -20.04 -22.25
N LYS A 26 -2.10 -18.80 -22.68
CA LYS A 26 -0.81 -18.13 -22.43
C LYS A 26 -0.81 -17.54 -21.03
N VAL A 27 0.06 -18.05 -20.15
CA VAL A 27 0.16 -17.64 -18.73
C VAL A 27 0.40 -16.13 -18.57
N PHE A 28 1.21 -15.52 -19.45
CA PHE A 28 1.55 -14.09 -19.41
C PHE A 28 0.93 -13.27 -20.54
N ALA A 29 -0.26 -13.66 -21.01
CA ALA A 29 -0.97 -12.90 -22.04
C ALA A 29 -1.12 -11.42 -21.64
N GLY A 30 -0.64 -10.51 -22.50
CA GLY A 30 -0.78 -9.07 -22.32
C GLY A 30 -0.05 -8.49 -21.11
N PHE A 31 1.08 -9.08 -20.69
CA PHE A 31 1.83 -8.61 -19.53
C PHE A 31 2.15 -7.11 -19.58
N LEU A 32 2.83 -6.66 -20.64
CA LEU A 32 3.21 -5.25 -20.79
C LEU A 32 2.04 -4.35 -21.24
N THR A 33 1.12 -4.87 -22.05
CA THR A 33 0.06 -4.07 -22.66
C THR A 33 -1.16 -3.89 -21.76
N ARG A 34 -1.45 -4.86 -20.90
CA ARG A 34 -2.66 -4.86 -20.06
C ARG A 34 -2.32 -4.90 -18.57
N ASN A 35 -1.41 -5.78 -18.16
CA ASN A 35 -1.16 -5.99 -16.73
C ASN A 35 -0.36 -4.83 -16.11
N VAL A 36 0.68 -4.34 -16.79
CA VAL A 36 1.48 -3.21 -16.30
C VAL A 36 0.66 -1.90 -16.19
N PRO A 37 -0.10 -1.47 -17.23
CA PRO A 37 -0.95 -0.28 -17.09
C PRO A 37 -2.02 -0.44 -16.01
N ASN A 38 -2.61 -1.64 -15.88
CA ASN A 38 -3.59 -1.90 -14.82
C ASN A 38 -2.95 -1.88 -13.42
N PHE A 39 -1.72 -2.36 -13.27
CA PHE A 39 -0.96 -2.25 -12.03
C PHE A 39 -0.72 -0.79 -11.66
N LEU A 40 -0.24 0.04 -12.59
CA LEU A 40 -0.03 1.46 -12.36
C LEU A 40 -1.34 2.18 -11.98
N ARG A 41 -2.44 1.88 -12.67
CA ARG A 41 -3.78 2.40 -12.32
C ARG A 41 -4.16 2.03 -10.88
N ARG A 42 -3.94 0.77 -10.47
CA ARG A 42 -4.25 0.30 -9.11
C ARG A 42 -3.35 0.96 -8.07
N ALA A 43 -2.04 1.03 -8.31
CA ALA A 43 -1.09 1.68 -7.42
C ALA A 43 -1.43 3.18 -7.26
N GLY A 44 -1.70 3.87 -8.37
CA GLY A 44 -2.13 5.28 -8.36
C GLY A 44 -3.43 5.50 -7.58
N SER A 45 -4.40 4.59 -7.71
CA SER A 45 -5.68 4.70 -6.98
C SER A 45 -5.54 4.59 -5.46
N GLN A 46 -4.47 3.97 -4.96
CA GLN A 46 -4.20 3.83 -3.53
C GLN A 46 -3.17 4.83 -3.01
N PHE A 47 -2.45 5.50 -3.90
CA PHE A 47 -1.35 6.41 -3.56
C PHE A 47 -1.78 7.45 -2.51
N PHE A 48 -2.90 8.15 -2.73
CA PHE A 48 -3.37 9.19 -1.81
C PHE A 48 -3.92 8.67 -0.49
N MET A 49 -4.27 7.38 -0.40
CA MET A 49 -4.72 6.79 0.86
C MET A 49 -3.55 6.33 1.71
N VAL A 50 -2.48 5.84 1.07
CA VAL A 50 -1.34 5.20 1.73
C VAL A 50 -0.19 6.19 1.96
N VAL A 51 0.19 6.98 0.96
CA VAL A 51 1.42 7.80 1.00
C VAL A 51 1.34 8.96 2.00
N PRO A 52 0.24 9.73 2.12
CA PRO A 52 0.18 10.85 3.04
C PRO A 52 0.47 10.51 4.52
N PRO A 53 -0.14 9.47 5.13
CA PRO A 53 0.18 9.14 6.52
C PRO A 53 1.63 8.67 6.71
N PHE A 54 2.20 7.94 5.75
CA PHE A 54 3.62 7.54 5.80
C PHE A 54 4.56 8.74 5.67
N ALA A 55 4.27 9.66 4.76
CA ALA A 55 5.03 10.89 4.59
C ALA A 55 4.98 11.75 5.87
N ALA A 56 3.79 11.91 6.47
CA ALA A 56 3.64 12.63 7.73
C ALA A 56 4.43 11.97 8.87
N ALA A 57 4.37 10.64 9.00
CA ALA A 57 5.13 9.91 10.01
C ALA A 57 6.64 10.10 9.83
N TYR A 58 7.13 10.07 8.57
CA TYR A 58 8.54 10.30 8.27
C TYR A 58 9.00 11.72 8.65
N LEU A 59 8.17 12.73 8.36
CA LEU A 59 8.48 14.12 8.73
C LEU A 59 8.54 14.31 10.26
N ILE A 60 7.63 13.67 11.01
CA ILE A 60 7.64 13.70 12.47
C ILE A 60 8.91 13.03 13.01
N TYR A 61 9.30 11.90 12.42
CA TYR A 61 10.52 11.19 12.79
C TYR A 61 11.77 12.05 12.58
N ASP A 62 11.95 12.62 11.37
CA ASP A 62 13.10 13.46 11.02
C ASP A 62 13.18 14.72 11.91
N TRP A 63 12.03 15.36 12.18
CA TRP A 63 11.97 16.46 13.13
C TRP A 63 12.38 16.05 14.54
N GLY A 64 11.88 14.90 15.01
CA GLY A 64 12.18 14.38 16.35
C GLY A 64 13.67 14.09 16.54
N GLU A 65 14.30 13.46 15.55
CA GLU A 65 15.72 13.15 15.56
C GLU A 65 16.57 14.44 15.60
N LYS A 66 16.29 15.39 14.69
CA LYS A 66 17.00 16.68 14.63
C LYS A 66 16.84 17.47 15.92
N LYS A 67 15.63 17.52 16.48
CA LYS A 67 15.37 18.22 17.74
C LYS A 67 16.08 17.56 18.91
N ASN A 68 16.06 16.23 19.00
CA ASN A 68 16.77 15.51 20.06
C ASN A 68 18.28 15.78 20.02
N LEU A 69 18.87 15.76 18.82
CA LEU A 69 20.29 16.08 18.63
C LEU A 69 20.62 17.53 19.00
N ALA A 70 19.73 18.48 18.66
CA ALA A 70 19.91 19.89 19.01
C ALA A 70 19.84 20.12 20.52
N THR A 71 18.85 19.54 21.20
CA THR A 71 18.64 19.70 22.65
C THR A 71 19.65 18.94 23.49
N SER A 72 20.20 17.83 22.98
CA SER A 72 21.22 17.04 23.70
C SER A 72 22.58 17.75 23.75
N ARG A 73 22.81 18.77 22.92
CA ARG A 73 24.03 19.59 22.95
C ARG A 73 23.89 20.68 24.01
N LYS A 74 24.95 20.87 24.80
CA LYS A 74 25.03 21.97 25.77
C LYS A 74 24.93 23.31 25.04
N ASN A 75 24.13 24.24 25.55
CA ASN A 75 24.01 25.58 25.02
C ASN A 75 25.13 26.46 25.60
N PRO A 76 26.05 27.01 24.78
CA PRO A 76 27.16 27.82 25.29
C PRO A 76 26.71 29.09 26.03
N LYS A 77 25.53 29.62 25.72
CA LYS A 77 24.95 30.81 26.38
C LYS A 77 24.59 30.59 27.84
N ASP A 78 24.37 29.35 28.26
CA ASP A 78 24.00 29.05 29.64
C ASP A 78 25.21 29.19 30.60
N PHE A 79 26.43 29.37 30.07
CA PHE A 79 27.67 29.49 30.83
C PHE A 79 28.31 30.89 30.75
N GLU A 80 27.65 31.87 30.11
CA GLU A 80 28.19 33.22 29.92
C GLU A 80 28.12 34.09 31.18
N ASP A 81 27.18 33.82 32.10
CA ASP A 81 26.94 34.60 33.33
C ASP A 81 27.49 33.91 34.62
N GLU A 82 28.27 32.82 34.50
CA GLU A 82 28.83 32.07 35.64
C GLU A 82 30.20 32.59 36.14
N HIS A 83 30.58 33.84 35.81
CA HIS A 83 31.86 34.47 36.20
C HIS A 83 31.63 35.72 37.07
#